data_AF-A0A3M0WRP6-F1
#
_entry.id   AF-A0A3M0WRP6-F1
#
_cell.length_a   1.000
_cell.length_b   1.000
_cell.length_c   1.000
_cell.angle_alpha   90.00
_cell.angle_beta   90.00
_cell.angle_gamma   90.00
#
_symmetry.space_group_name_H-M   'P 1'
#
loop_
_entity.id
_entity.type
_entity.pdbx_description
1 polymer ?
#
loop_
_entity_poly.entity_id
_entity_poly.type
_entity_poly.pdbx_seq_one_letter_code
_entity_poly.pdbx_strand_id
1 'polypeptide(L)'
;KRIYASTYFSRAKEYIKMTTYRLEDEKMAVVIQKLSGNIHQDRFYPDFSGVARSYNFYPTPPLKAKDGIAAVGLGLGKIITDGGNVIRFCPKYPKHLIQFSDVKKTLDYVQKYFYTLRLDTDSQNLEYIEEDTFLEKHDLSVADKDGILNLTGSTYSPENNAIYDGVSRPGIKLFTLAPILKFNAFPLAEIIDVIMKLGKWGMATPVELEFAVNLSRNQEGKRTFSILQIRPLVVSDEIVERDLSMYSQDQILCKSSNVLGNGLNEEIKDIIFVDKEKFERSKTKEVAEELTELNTKLVNSAKPYLLVVLGRLGTLDPWLGIPVQWGNICGAKAIIETDFEDMVVEPSQGSHFFQNLTSFQIIYFTVHSNVKDSYLDYDWLSKQKAQSLEFVKHIELENPLKVIVNGKKNEGIIVKP
;
A
#
# COMPACT_ATOMS: atom_id res chain seq x y z
N LYS A 1 -29.89 -1.13 -0.48
CA LYS A 1 -30.24 -0.16 -1.55
C LYS A 1 -29.06 0.77 -1.87
N ARG A 2 -28.54 1.56 -0.92
CA ARG A 2 -27.35 2.42 -1.15
C ARG A 2 -26.13 1.64 -1.69
N ILE A 3 -25.83 0.47 -1.11
CA ILE A 3 -24.75 -0.43 -1.60
C ILE A 3 -25.00 -0.91 -3.05
N TYR A 4 -26.25 -1.17 -3.45
CA TYR A 4 -26.53 -1.54 -4.84
C TYR A 4 -26.39 -0.35 -5.80
N ALA A 5 -26.59 0.89 -5.33
CA ALA A 5 -26.40 2.08 -6.15
C ALA A 5 -24.91 2.38 -6.39
N SER A 6 -24.02 1.97 -5.48
CA SER A 6 -22.59 2.27 -5.60
C SER A 6 -21.91 1.54 -6.77
N THR A 7 -22.49 0.46 -7.30
CA THR A 7 -21.99 -0.19 -8.54
C THR A 7 -22.09 0.71 -9.77
N TYR A 8 -22.94 1.75 -9.71
CA TYR A 8 -23.12 2.72 -10.79
C TYR A 8 -22.27 3.99 -10.62
N PHE A 9 -21.49 4.11 -9.54
CA PHE A 9 -20.57 5.23 -9.33
C PHE A 9 -19.45 5.21 -10.38
N SER A 10 -18.91 6.38 -10.72
CA SER A 10 -17.86 6.52 -11.75
C SER A 10 -16.67 5.60 -11.48
N ARG A 11 -16.20 5.55 -10.23
CA ARG A 11 -15.10 4.68 -9.78
C ARG A 11 -15.36 3.19 -10.05
N ALA A 12 -16.58 2.70 -9.81
CA ALA A 12 -16.94 1.31 -10.07
C ALA A 12 -17.02 1.01 -11.58
N LYS A 13 -17.58 1.93 -12.36
CA LYS A 13 -17.63 1.83 -13.83
C LYS A 13 -16.24 1.82 -14.46
N GLU A 14 -15.34 2.67 -13.98
CA GLU A 14 -13.94 2.73 -14.42
C GLU A 14 -13.21 1.41 -14.11
N TYR A 15 -13.44 0.82 -12.93
CA TYR A 15 -12.87 -0.47 -12.60
C TYR A 15 -13.36 -1.59 -13.54
N ILE A 16 -14.68 -1.68 -13.78
CA ILE A 16 -15.27 -2.72 -14.63
C ILE A 16 -14.76 -2.64 -16.07
N LYS A 17 -14.59 -1.43 -16.62
CA LYS A 17 -14.02 -1.22 -17.97
C LYS A 17 -12.64 -1.86 -18.16
N MET A 18 -11.88 -2.06 -17.09
CA MET A 18 -10.54 -2.66 -17.14
C MET A 18 -10.56 -4.18 -17.00
N THR A 19 -11.72 -4.75 -16.69
CA THR A 19 -11.93 -6.18 -16.62
C THR A 19 -12.55 -6.68 -17.94
N THR A 20 -12.54 -7.99 -18.16
CA THR A 20 -13.26 -8.61 -19.28
C THR A 20 -14.78 -8.66 -19.06
N TYR A 21 -15.27 -8.27 -17.87
CA TYR A 21 -16.68 -8.35 -17.50
C TYR A 21 -17.47 -7.14 -18.00
N ARG A 22 -18.73 -7.38 -18.38
CA ARG A 22 -19.67 -6.30 -18.72
C ARG A 22 -20.41 -5.86 -17.48
N LEU A 23 -20.80 -4.59 -17.45
CA LEU A 23 -21.56 -4.03 -16.34
C LEU A 23 -22.95 -4.69 -16.18
N GLU A 24 -23.49 -5.21 -17.28
CA GLU A 24 -24.76 -5.97 -17.31
C GLU A 24 -24.68 -7.34 -16.63
N ASP A 25 -23.47 -7.92 -16.54
CA ASP A 25 -23.23 -9.23 -15.92
C ASP A 25 -22.89 -9.12 -14.42
N GLU A 26 -22.76 -7.91 -13.90
CA GLU A 26 -22.39 -7.66 -12.50
C GLU A 26 -23.53 -8.08 -11.56
N LYS A 27 -23.19 -8.90 -10.56
CA LYS A 27 -24.10 -9.34 -9.50
C LYS A 27 -23.51 -8.96 -8.15
N MET A 28 -24.16 -8.01 -7.49
CA MET A 28 -23.77 -7.56 -6.16
C MET A 28 -24.45 -8.39 -5.06
N ALA A 29 -23.67 -8.85 -4.08
CA ALA A 29 -24.16 -9.42 -2.83
C ALA A 29 -23.82 -8.50 -1.66
N VAL A 30 -24.70 -8.41 -0.67
CA VAL A 30 -24.46 -7.61 0.53
C VAL A 30 -24.10 -8.52 1.69
N VAL A 31 -22.89 -8.35 2.22
CA VAL A 31 -22.43 -9.02 3.43
C VAL A 31 -22.71 -8.12 4.63
N ILE A 32 -23.40 -8.66 5.64
CA ILE A 32 -23.63 -7.97 6.91
C ILE A 32 -22.73 -8.62 7.96
N GLN A 33 -21.78 -7.86 8.48
CA GLN A 33 -20.80 -8.33 9.47
C GLN A 33 -20.89 -7.48 10.73
N LYS A 34 -20.79 -8.13 11.90
CA LYS A 34 -20.65 -7.43 13.17
C LYS A 34 -19.27 -6.76 13.24
N LEU A 35 -19.24 -5.46 13.53
CA LEU A 35 -17.98 -4.75 13.71
C LEU A 35 -17.19 -5.28 14.91
N SER A 36 -15.87 -5.35 14.76
CA SER A 36 -14.94 -5.75 15.81
C SER A 36 -14.30 -4.51 16.42
N GLY A 37 -14.55 -4.27 17.71
CA GLY A 37 -14.05 -3.11 18.43
C GLY A 37 -14.69 -2.97 19.80
N ASN A 38 -14.26 -1.96 20.55
CA ASN A 38 -14.85 -1.55 21.83
C ASN A 38 -15.40 -0.13 21.73
N ILE A 39 -16.35 0.19 22.60
CA ILE A 39 -16.87 1.54 22.77
C ILE A 39 -16.01 2.27 23.80
N HIS A 40 -15.48 3.42 23.39
CA HIS A 40 -14.71 4.35 24.20
C HIS A 40 -15.43 5.70 24.18
N GLN A 41 -16.26 5.96 25.19
CA GLN A 41 -17.15 7.12 25.25
C GLN A 41 -18.09 7.16 24.01
N ASP A 42 -17.89 8.11 23.12
CA ASP A 42 -18.62 8.39 21.88
C ASP A 42 -17.96 7.77 20.63
N ARG A 43 -16.83 7.06 20.81
CA ARG A 43 -16.03 6.47 19.73
C ARG A 43 -16.08 4.95 19.77
N PHE A 44 -16.05 4.31 18.61
CA PHE A 44 -15.93 2.87 18.46
C PHE A 44 -14.72 2.50 17.60
N TYR A 45 -13.83 1.67 18.13
CA TYR A 45 -12.67 1.16 17.40
C TYR A 45 -12.06 -0.08 18.08
N PRO A 46 -11.35 -0.95 17.36
CA PRO A 46 -10.53 -2.00 17.96
C PRO A 46 -9.20 -1.44 18.48
N ASP A 47 -8.58 -2.10 19.47
CA ASP A 47 -7.25 -1.73 19.95
C ASP A 47 -6.26 -1.55 18.79
N PHE A 48 -6.27 -2.49 17.84
CA PHE A 48 -5.58 -2.36 16.56
C PHE A 48 -6.20 -3.27 15.49
N SER A 49 -5.90 -2.98 14.23
CA SER A 49 -6.28 -3.79 13.07
C SER A 49 -5.07 -3.99 12.16
N GLY A 50 -5.17 -4.96 11.25
CA GLY A 50 -4.05 -5.33 10.42
C GLY A 50 -4.42 -6.06 9.14
N VAL A 51 -3.47 -6.05 8.22
CA VAL A 51 -3.48 -6.84 6.99
C VAL A 51 -2.23 -7.71 6.97
N ALA A 52 -2.39 -9.02 6.81
CA ALA A 52 -1.31 -9.97 6.68
C ALA A 52 -1.34 -10.65 5.30
N ARG A 53 -0.18 -10.85 4.69
CA ARG A 53 0.00 -11.52 3.40
C ARG A 53 0.95 -12.69 3.57
N SER A 54 0.62 -13.84 3.00
CA SER A 54 1.47 -15.04 3.08
C SER A 54 2.64 -14.98 2.09
N TYR A 55 2.67 -13.93 1.28
CA TYR A 55 3.74 -13.63 0.34
C TYR A 55 4.19 -12.18 0.56
N ASN A 56 5.47 -12.00 0.82
CA ASN A 56 6.14 -10.71 0.89
C ASN A 56 6.81 -10.45 -0.46
N PHE A 57 6.36 -9.43 -1.17
CA PHE A 57 6.92 -9.07 -2.48
C PHE A 57 8.29 -8.38 -2.36
N TYR A 58 8.59 -7.76 -1.22
CA TYR A 58 9.85 -7.05 -0.98
C TYR A 58 10.49 -7.53 0.33
N PRO A 59 10.94 -8.79 0.38
CA PRO A 59 11.61 -9.33 1.56
C PRO A 59 12.99 -8.70 1.72
N THR A 60 13.29 -8.24 2.94
CA THR A 60 14.62 -7.80 3.32
C THR A 60 15.38 -8.96 3.98
N PRO A 61 16.64 -9.24 3.62
CA PRO A 61 17.40 -10.33 4.24
C PRO A 61 17.39 -10.24 5.77
N PRO A 62 17.21 -11.35 6.51
CA PRO A 62 17.17 -12.75 6.04
C PRO A 62 15.78 -13.27 5.62
N LEU A 63 14.77 -12.40 5.52
CA LEU A 63 13.41 -12.78 5.15
C LEU A 63 13.36 -13.31 3.70
N LYS A 64 12.48 -14.28 3.46
CA LYS A 64 12.15 -14.78 2.12
C LYS A 64 10.75 -14.33 1.73
N ALA A 65 10.47 -14.29 0.43
CA ALA A 65 9.14 -13.93 -0.06
C ALA A 65 8.02 -14.82 0.54
N LYS A 66 8.30 -16.11 0.74
CA LYS A 66 7.36 -17.08 1.33
C LYS A 66 7.17 -16.96 2.85
N ASP A 67 7.95 -16.12 3.54
CA ASP A 67 7.80 -15.93 4.99
C ASP A 67 6.63 -14.97 5.34
N GLY A 68 6.10 -14.25 4.35
CA GLY A 68 4.96 -13.34 4.53
C GLY A 68 5.30 -12.05 5.27
N ILE A 69 4.30 -11.17 5.36
CA ILE A 69 4.41 -9.85 5.99
C ILE A 69 3.06 -9.43 6.58
N ALA A 70 3.08 -8.81 7.75
CA ALA A 70 1.91 -8.20 8.39
C ALA A 70 2.15 -6.69 8.55
N ALA A 71 1.11 -5.91 8.28
CA ALA A 71 1.03 -4.48 8.53
C ALA A 71 -0.06 -4.24 9.58
N VAL A 72 0.25 -3.52 10.66
CA VAL A 72 -0.66 -3.31 11.79
C VAL A 72 -0.70 -1.83 12.16
N GLY A 73 -1.92 -1.30 12.31
CA GLY A 73 -2.19 0.06 12.73
C GLY A 73 -3.13 0.09 13.94
N LEU A 74 -2.96 1.10 14.79
CA LEU A 74 -3.88 1.40 15.89
C LEU A 74 -5.25 1.80 15.31
N GLY A 75 -6.34 1.35 15.93
CA GLY A 75 -7.70 1.69 15.52
C GLY A 75 -8.19 0.96 14.29
N LEU A 76 -9.12 1.59 13.56
CA LEU A 76 -9.72 1.02 12.34
C LEU A 76 -8.70 0.92 11.20
N GLY A 77 -8.89 -0.09 10.33
CA GLY A 77 -7.96 -0.45 9.26
C GLY A 77 -7.75 0.60 8.17
N LYS A 78 -8.52 1.71 8.21
CA LYS A 78 -8.45 2.84 7.28
C LYS A 78 -7.04 3.41 7.12
N ILE A 79 -6.24 3.42 8.19
CA ILE A 79 -4.85 3.90 8.11
C ILE A 79 -3.99 3.01 7.20
N ILE A 80 -4.23 1.70 7.19
CA ILE A 80 -3.49 0.74 6.34
C ILE A 80 -3.92 0.93 4.88
N THR A 81 -5.22 1.08 4.64
CA THR A 81 -5.77 1.26 3.28
C THR A 81 -5.33 2.57 2.64
N ASP A 82 -5.26 3.65 3.43
CA ASP A 82 -4.82 4.98 2.98
C ASP A 82 -3.28 5.10 2.91
N GLY A 83 -2.56 4.02 3.24
CA GLY A 83 -1.10 3.97 3.13
C GLY A 83 -0.36 4.77 4.20
N GLY A 84 -0.99 5.04 5.34
CA GLY A 84 -0.36 5.73 6.46
C GLY A 84 0.76 4.92 7.13
N ASN A 85 1.35 5.53 8.15
CA ASN A 85 2.41 4.93 8.97
C ASN A 85 1.85 3.77 9.80
N VAL A 86 2.37 2.56 9.56
CA VAL A 86 1.95 1.32 10.20
C VAL A 86 3.16 0.44 10.52
N ILE A 87 3.01 -0.40 11.53
CA ILE A 87 4.06 -1.33 11.96
C ILE A 87 4.07 -2.53 11.04
N ARG A 88 5.23 -2.81 10.44
CA ARG A 88 5.43 -3.97 9.57
C ARG A 88 6.34 -5.00 10.21
N PHE A 89 5.91 -6.25 10.22
CA PHE A 89 6.72 -7.36 10.72
C PHE A 89 6.42 -8.67 9.98
N CYS A 90 7.38 -9.59 10.01
CA CYS A 90 7.16 -10.95 9.53
C CYS A 90 6.65 -11.81 10.70
N PRO A 91 5.49 -12.50 10.58
CA PRO A 91 4.98 -13.36 11.64
C PRO A 91 5.95 -14.45 12.09
N LYS A 92 6.81 -14.94 11.20
CA LYS A 92 7.86 -15.93 11.51
C LYS A 92 9.04 -15.34 12.30
N TYR A 93 9.30 -14.04 12.16
CA TYR A 93 10.39 -13.33 12.83
C TYR A 93 9.88 -12.01 13.46
N PRO A 94 8.95 -12.07 14.43
CA PRO A 94 8.22 -10.89 14.90
C PRO A 94 9.10 -9.87 15.63
N LYS A 95 10.29 -10.29 16.10
CA LYS A 95 11.26 -9.43 16.78
C LYS A 95 12.17 -8.65 15.81
N HIS A 96 12.16 -8.98 14.52
CA HIS A 96 13.02 -8.35 13.52
C HIS A 96 12.33 -7.11 12.92
N LEU A 97 12.30 -6.02 13.69
CA LEU A 97 11.62 -4.77 13.35
C LEU A 97 12.62 -3.74 12.79
N ILE A 98 12.79 -3.72 11.46
CA ILE A 98 13.72 -2.80 10.77
C ILE A 98 13.35 -1.33 11.00
N GLN A 99 12.05 -1.04 11.07
CA GLN A 99 11.50 0.30 11.30
C GLN A 99 11.93 0.91 12.64
N PHE A 100 12.34 0.07 13.61
CA PHE A 100 12.76 0.47 14.95
C PHE A 100 14.24 0.23 15.23
N SER A 101 15.06 0.27 14.17
CA SER A 101 16.52 0.09 14.26
C SER A 101 17.23 1.25 14.97
N ASP A 102 16.72 2.48 14.83
CA ASP A 102 17.19 3.64 15.56
C ASP A 102 16.03 4.58 15.94
N VAL A 103 16.29 5.49 16.87
CA VAL A 103 15.27 6.37 17.45
C VAL A 103 14.71 7.34 16.42
N LYS A 104 15.57 7.89 15.55
CA LYS A 104 15.13 8.84 14.51
C LYS A 104 14.16 8.17 13.55
N LYS A 105 14.55 7.01 12.98
CA LYS A 105 13.67 6.21 12.12
C LYS A 105 12.37 5.85 12.82
N THR A 106 12.45 5.43 14.09
CA THR A 106 11.25 5.12 14.85
C THR A 106 10.28 6.30 14.88
N LEU A 107 10.77 7.52 15.18
CA LEU A 107 9.94 8.72 15.24
C LEU A 107 9.38 9.15 13.86
N ASP A 108 10.12 8.87 12.79
CA ASP A 108 9.68 9.14 11.42
C ASP A 108 8.54 8.18 10.99
N TYR A 109 8.61 6.91 11.40
CA TYR A 109 7.69 5.84 10.96
C TYR A 109 6.57 5.49 11.93
N VAL A 110 6.58 5.98 13.17
CA VAL A 110 5.47 5.74 14.10
C VAL A 110 4.19 6.36 13.58
N GLN A 111 3.09 5.66 13.85
CA GLN A 111 1.75 6.16 13.62
C GLN A 111 1.51 7.41 14.49
N LYS A 112 1.02 8.51 13.89
CA LYS A 112 0.75 9.77 14.61
C LYS A 112 -0.73 9.94 14.95
N TYR A 113 -1.60 9.36 14.13
CA TYR A 113 -3.05 9.46 14.23
C TYR A 113 -3.69 8.11 13.93
N PHE A 114 -4.95 7.93 14.29
CA PHE A 114 -5.75 6.74 13.99
C PHE A 114 -7.19 7.10 13.69
N TYR A 115 -7.93 6.13 13.14
CA TYR A 115 -9.34 6.30 12.79
C TYR A 115 -10.26 5.58 13.78
N THR A 116 -11.35 6.26 14.13
CA THR A 116 -12.45 5.72 14.95
C THR A 116 -13.79 5.94 14.26
N LEU A 117 -14.78 5.14 14.62
CA LEU A 117 -16.16 5.33 14.19
C LEU A 117 -16.88 6.17 15.24
N ARG A 118 -17.48 7.29 14.83
CA ARG A 118 -18.32 8.10 15.70
C ARG A 118 -19.69 7.46 15.91
N LEU A 119 -20.15 7.39 17.17
CA LEU A 119 -21.41 6.74 17.54
C LEU A 119 -22.57 7.72 17.83
N ASP A 120 -22.29 8.99 18.08
CA ASP A 120 -23.25 9.97 18.60
C ASP A 120 -24.15 10.62 17.52
N THR A 121 -24.14 10.10 16.29
CA THR A 121 -24.73 10.79 15.15
C THR A 121 -26.13 10.27 14.82
N ASP A 122 -27.11 11.17 14.73
CA ASP A 122 -28.44 10.85 14.21
C ASP A 122 -28.37 10.62 12.68
N SER A 123 -28.19 9.36 12.30
CA SER A 123 -28.04 8.92 10.91
C SER A 123 -29.27 9.16 10.01
N GLN A 124 -30.40 9.59 10.58
CA GLN A 124 -31.66 9.73 9.85
C GLN A 124 -31.71 10.95 8.90
N ASN A 125 -30.83 11.95 9.09
CA ASN A 125 -30.84 13.21 8.32
C ASN A 125 -29.74 13.32 7.24
N LEU A 126 -29.02 12.24 6.91
CA LEU A 126 -27.95 12.30 5.91
C LEU A 126 -28.46 11.93 4.51
N GLU A 127 -28.72 12.96 3.69
CA GLU A 127 -29.05 12.83 2.27
C GLU A 127 -27.97 12.08 1.48
N TYR A 128 -26.70 12.26 1.86
CA TYR A 128 -25.55 11.58 1.27
C TYR A 128 -24.64 11.00 2.38
N ILE A 129 -24.28 9.72 2.26
CA ILE A 129 -23.31 9.06 3.15
C ILE A 129 -22.21 8.54 2.23
N GLU A 130 -21.03 9.14 2.34
CA GLU A 130 -19.79 8.64 1.75
C GLU A 130 -19.18 7.55 2.65
N GLU A 131 -18.23 6.78 2.11
CA GLU A 131 -17.56 5.70 2.86
C GLU A 131 -16.97 6.18 4.19
N ASP A 132 -16.45 7.42 4.23
CA ASP A 132 -15.72 7.96 5.36
C ASP A 132 -16.57 8.90 6.25
N THR A 133 -17.89 9.04 6.01
CA THR A 133 -18.75 10.03 6.69
C THR A 133 -18.75 9.94 8.21
N PHE A 134 -18.61 8.74 8.78
CA PHE A 134 -18.61 8.52 10.23
C PHE A 134 -17.21 8.26 10.80
N LEU A 135 -16.17 8.33 9.97
CA LEU A 135 -14.80 8.14 10.40
C LEU A 135 -14.23 9.45 10.93
N GLU A 136 -13.66 9.37 12.13
CA GLU A 136 -12.96 10.49 12.73
C GLU A 136 -11.49 10.16 12.96
N LYS A 137 -10.65 11.15 12.73
CA LYS A 137 -9.20 11.08 12.88
C LYS A 137 -8.80 11.66 14.24
N HIS A 138 -8.08 10.87 15.02
CA HIS A 138 -7.65 11.21 16.38
C HIS A 138 -6.14 11.03 16.55
N ASP A 139 -5.52 11.83 17.41
CA ASP A 139 -4.11 11.68 17.79
C ASP A 139 -3.92 10.57 18.83
N LEU A 140 -2.72 10.00 18.90
CA LEU A 140 -2.39 8.91 19.85
C LEU A 140 -2.71 9.23 21.33
N SER A 141 -2.78 10.50 21.72
CA SER A 141 -3.13 10.89 23.08
C SER A 141 -4.55 10.44 23.48
N VAL A 142 -5.46 10.28 22.53
CA VAL A 142 -6.81 9.75 22.76
C VAL A 142 -6.73 8.26 23.12
N ALA A 143 -5.96 7.48 22.35
CA ALA A 143 -5.76 6.06 22.61
C ALA A 143 -4.99 5.78 23.91
N ASP A 144 -4.10 6.69 24.31
CA ASP A 144 -3.42 6.62 25.62
C ASP A 144 -4.42 6.78 26.77
N LYS A 145 -5.32 7.78 26.68
CA LYS A 145 -6.41 7.99 27.66
C LYS A 145 -7.36 6.80 27.72
N ASP A 146 -7.63 6.17 26.58
CA ASP A 146 -8.46 4.97 26.48
C ASP A 146 -7.71 3.70 26.96
N GLY A 147 -6.43 3.81 27.32
CA GLY A 147 -5.62 2.75 27.91
C GLY A 147 -5.06 1.73 26.91
N ILE A 148 -5.21 1.97 25.61
CA ILE A 148 -4.82 1.04 24.54
C ILE A 148 -3.29 0.89 24.47
N LEU A 149 -2.57 1.98 24.70
CA LEU A 149 -1.09 2.00 24.63
C LEU A 149 -0.43 1.18 25.76
N ASN A 150 -1.16 0.80 26.81
CA ASN A 150 -0.65 -0.03 27.90
C ASN A 150 -0.09 -1.39 27.43
N LEU A 151 -0.72 -1.98 26.41
CA LEU A 151 -0.32 -3.28 25.86
C LEU A 151 0.21 -3.19 24.42
N THR A 152 0.34 -1.98 23.88
CA THR A 152 0.71 -1.77 22.47
C THR A 152 1.79 -0.71 22.28
N GLY A 153 2.18 0.02 23.32
CA GLY A 153 3.03 1.18 23.20
C GLY A 153 4.42 1.08 23.84
N SER A 154 5.25 2.05 23.47
CA SER A 154 6.53 2.40 24.08
C SER A 154 6.53 3.89 24.45
N THR A 155 7.50 4.31 25.26
CA THR A 155 7.69 5.72 25.64
C THR A 155 9.02 6.24 25.10
N TYR A 156 8.96 7.33 24.34
CA TYR A 156 10.12 8.10 23.95
C TYR A 156 10.45 9.18 25.00
N SER A 157 11.71 9.22 25.41
CA SER A 157 12.26 10.23 26.32
C SER A 157 13.15 11.19 25.51
N PRO A 158 12.73 12.46 25.33
CA PRO A 158 13.54 13.48 24.66
C PRO A 158 14.85 13.80 25.39
N GLU A 159 14.89 13.62 26.72
CA GLU A 159 16.03 14.00 27.57
C GLU A 159 17.30 13.20 27.24
N ASN A 160 17.16 11.91 26.93
CA ASN A 160 18.27 11.02 26.61
C ASN A 160 18.16 10.41 25.20
N ASN A 161 17.22 10.92 24.39
CA ASN A 161 16.96 10.46 23.04
C ASN A 161 16.83 8.93 22.95
N ALA A 162 16.01 8.32 23.82
CA ALA A 162 15.85 6.87 23.91
C ALA A 162 14.38 6.45 23.95
N ILE A 163 14.11 5.24 23.45
CA ILE A 163 12.78 4.62 23.47
C ILE A 163 12.79 3.45 24.45
N TYR A 164 11.86 3.49 25.39
CA TYR A 164 11.67 2.47 26.41
C TYR A 164 10.40 1.69 26.12
N ASP A 165 10.49 0.36 26.12
CA ASP A 165 9.31 -0.49 25.94
C ASP A 165 8.32 -0.28 27.10
N GLY A 166 7.03 -0.14 26.76
CA GLY A 166 5.95 0.17 27.71
C GLY A 166 5.69 1.67 27.91
N VAL A 167 4.57 1.96 28.59
CA VAL A 167 4.03 3.32 28.76
C VAL A 167 4.04 3.83 30.19
N SER A 168 4.69 3.13 31.13
CA SER A 168 4.69 3.57 32.54
C SER A 168 5.62 4.77 32.82
N ARG A 169 6.57 5.08 31.93
CA ARG A 169 7.53 6.19 32.10
C ARG A 169 6.91 7.53 31.66
N PRO A 170 7.34 8.67 32.20
CA PRO A 170 7.01 9.96 31.62
C PRO A 170 7.68 10.10 30.24
N GLY A 171 7.00 10.74 29.29
CA GLY A 171 7.50 10.95 27.93
C GLY A 171 6.42 10.81 26.86
N ILE A 172 6.83 10.90 25.60
CA ILE A 172 5.94 10.84 24.44
C ILE A 172 5.57 9.38 24.18
N LYS A 173 4.26 9.09 24.11
CA LYS A 173 3.75 7.74 23.86
C LYS A 173 3.74 7.42 22.39
N LEU A 174 4.25 6.24 22.06
CA LEU A 174 4.39 5.73 20.71
C LEU A 174 3.64 4.41 20.58
N PHE A 175 2.98 4.18 19.46
CA PHE A 175 2.45 2.86 19.10
C PHE A 175 3.56 2.04 18.43
N THR A 176 4.02 0.97 19.09
CA THR A 176 5.20 0.16 18.66
C THR A 176 4.97 -1.34 18.68
N LEU A 177 3.86 -1.80 19.27
CA LEU A 177 3.55 -3.20 19.55
C LEU A 177 4.65 -3.95 20.33
N ALA A 178 5.58 -3.24 20.99
CA ALA A 178 6.68 -3.87 21.72
C ALA A 178 6.20 -4.91 22.76
N PRO A 179 5.17 -4.64 23.60
CA PRO A 179 4.62 -5.66 24.51
C PRO A 179 4.17 -6.94 23.82
N ILE A 180 3.64 -6.83 22.60
CA ILE A 180 3.10 -7.95 21.82
C ILE A 180 4.22 -8.68 21.09
N LEU A 181 5.04 -7.98 20.31
CA LEU A 181 6.02 -8.59 19.42
C LEU A 181 7.31 -9.04 20.13
N LYS A 182 7.72 -8.33 21.19
CA LYS A 182 8.95 -8.68 21.96
C LYS A 182 8.65 -9.59 23.14
N PHE A 183 7.56 -9.32 23.87
CA PHE A 183 7.24 -9.95 25.15
C PHE A 183 6.05 -10.91 25.10
N ASN A 184 5.47 -11.14 23.91
CA ASN A 184 4.34 -12.05 23.70
C ASN A 184 3.15 -11.79 24.64
N ALA A 185 2.85 -10.50 24.91
CA ALA A 185 1.69 -10.15 25.71
C ALA A 185 0.40 -10.69 25.08
N PHE A 186 0.35 -10.82 23.75
CA PHE A 186 -0.71 -11.43 22.98
C PHE A 186 -0.08 -12.18 21.78
N PRO A 187 -0.47 -13.43 21.48
CA PRO A 187 0.19 -14.26 20.46
C PRO A 187 -0.20 -13.88 19.04
N LEU A 188 -0.01 -12.62 18.67
CA LEU A 188 -0.43 -12.07 17.39
C LEU A 188 0.27 -12.76 16.21
N ALA A 189 1.58 -12.95 16.33
CA ALA A 189 2.40 -13.51 15.29
C ALA A 189 2.04 -14.99 15.02
N GLU A 190 1.80 -15.76 16.09
CA GLU A 190 1.40 -17.16 16.02
C GLU A 190 0.00 -17.32 15.42
N ILE A 191 -0.96 -16.47 15.84
CA ILE A 191 -2.33 -16.50 15.29
C ILE A 191 -2.31 -16.22 13.79
N ILE A 192 -1.60 -15.17 13.36
CA ILE A 192 -1.47 -14.82 11.94
C ILE A 192 -0.83 -15.99 11.18
N ASP A 193 0.30 -16.51 11.64
CA ASP A 193 1.00 -17.62 10.95
C ASP A 193 0.10 -18.85 10.75
N VAL A 194 -0.67 -19.25 11.78
CA VAL A 194 -1.61 -20.37 11.68
C VAL A 194 -2.72 -20.09 10.67
N ILE A 195 -3.38 -18.93 10.73
CA ILE A 195 -4.48 -18.60 9.83
C ILE A 195 -3.98 -18.51 8.39
N MET A 196 -2.81 -17.92 8.16
CA MET A 196 -2.23 -17.78 6.82
C MET A 196 -1.86 -19.13 6.21
N LYS A 197 -1.33 -20.06 7.01
CA LYS A 197 -1.07 -21.44 6.58
C LYS A 197 -2.35 -22.17 6.20
N LEU A 198 -3.39 -22.07 7.02
CA LEU A 198 -4.70 -22.67 6.76
C LEU A 198 -5.36 -22.06 5.51
N GLY A 199 -5.32 -20.74 5.37
CA GLY A 199 -5.86 -20.03 4.22
C GLY A 199 -5.15 -20.43 2.93
N LYS A 200 -3.81 -20.47 2.94
CA LYS A 200 -3.01 -20.92 1.79
C LYS A 200 -3.32 -22.37 1.42
N TRP A 201 -3.45 -23.24 2.41
CA TRP A 201 -3.81 -24.65 2.18
C TRP A 201 -5.21 -24.76 1.57
N GLY A 202 -6.20 -24.06 2.13
CA GLY A 202 -7.58 -24.12 1.68
C GLY A 202 -7.83 -23.48 0.31
N MET A 203 -7.09 -22.42 -0.03
CA MET A 203 -7.25 -21.70 -1.31
C MET A 203 -6.25 -22.13 -2.39
N ALA A 204 -5.30 -23.01 -2.07
CA ALA A 204 -4.22 -23.48 -2.96
C ALA A 204 -3.37 -22.35 -3.62
N THR A 205 -3.40 -21.15 -3.05
CA THR A 205 -2.65 -19.97 -3.51
C THR A 205 -2.27 -19.12 -2.30
N PRO A 206 -1.24 -18.25 -2.35
CA PRO A 206 -1.01 -17.27 -1.30
C PRO A 206 -2.29 -16.48 -0.97
N VAL A 207 -2.43 -16.05 0.28
CA VAL A 207 -3.64 -15.36 0.77
C VAL A 207 -3.28 -14.04 1.44
N GLU A 208 -4.27 -13.16 1.50
CA GLU A 208 -4.29 -11.97 2.33
C GLU A 208 -5.40 -12.11 3.37
N LEU A 209 -5.07 -11.75 4.61
CA LEU A 209 -5.94 -11.77 5.77
C LEU A 209 -6.10 -10.35 6.31
N GLU A 210 -7.33 -9.89 6.44
CA GLU A 210 -7.67 -8.68 7.19
C GLU A 210 -8.21 -9.07 8.56
N PHE A 211 -7.74 -8.39 9.60
CA PHE A 211 -8.08 -8.73 10.98
C PHE A 211 -8.20 -7.50 11.88
N ALA A 212 -8.89 -7.68 13.01
CA ALA A 212 -8.97 -6.72 14.10
C ALA A 212 -8.74 -7.42 15.44
N VAL A 213 -8.11 -6.73 16.39
CA VAL A 213 -7.80 -7.26 17.72
C VAL A 213 -8.39 -6.37 18.79
N ASN A 214 -9.03 -7.01 19.77
CA ASN A 214 -9.46 -6.39 21.01
C ASN A 214 -8.70 -7.00 22.18
N LEU A 215 -7.90 -6.20 22.89
CA LEU A 215 -7.07 -6.66 24.01
C LEU A 215 -7.78 -6.58 25.35
N SER A 216 -8.88 -5.83 25.41
CA SER A 216 -9.86 -5.89 26.50
C SER A 216 -10.37 -7.32 26.66
N ARG A 217 -10.41 -7.79 27.91
CA ARG A 217 -10.94 -9.11 28.22
C ARG A 217 -12.46 -9.09 28.08
N ASN A 218 -13.00 -10.04 27.32
CA ASN A 218 -14.44 -10.26 27.23
C ASN A 218 -15.00 -10.89 28.52
N GLN A 219 -16.30 -11.20 28.54
CA GLN A 219 -16.97 -11.82 29.69
C GLN A 219 -16.33 -13.17 30.12
N GLU A 220 -15.66 -13.88 29.19
CA GLU A 220 -14.93 -15.12 29.47
C GLU A 220 -13.48 -14.89 29.91
N GLY A 221 -13.07 -13.63 30.10
CA GLY A 221 -11.69 -13.27 30.42
C GLY A 221 -10.71 -13.37 29.26
N LYS A 222 -11.18 -13.59 28.02
CA LYS A 222 -10.33 -13.79 26.82
C LYS A 222 -10.21 -12.50 25.99
N ARG A 223 -9.08 -12.37 25.31
CA ARG A 223 -8.87 -11.35 24.26
C ARG A 223 -9.39 -11.88 22.93
N THR A 224 -9.72 -11.00 22.01
CA THR A 224 -10.38 -11.38 20.75
C THR A 224 -9.50 -11.06 19.55
N PHE A 225 -9.30 -12.05 18.68
CA PHE A 225 -8.80 -11.87 17.33
C PHE A 225 -9.96 -12.13 16.37
N SER A 226 -10.32 -11.12 15.59
CA SER A 226 -11.42 -11.20 14.62
C SER A 226 -10.85 -11.30 13.22
N ILE A 227 -11.19 -12.36 12.50
CA ILE A 227 -10.96 -12.46 11.05
C ILE A 227 -12.04 -11.62 10.38
N LEU A 228 -11.64 -10.58 9.65
CA LEU A 228 -12.56 -9.71 8.92
C LEU A 228 -12.78 -10.25 7.51
N GLN A 229 -11.69 -10.53 6.80
CA GLN A 229 -11.71 -11.06 5.44
C GLN A 229 -10.48 -11.93 5.20
N ILE A 230 -10.63 -12.98 4.40
CA ILE A 230 -9.51 -13.71 3.82
C ILE A 230 -9.75 -13.88 2.33
N ARG A 231 -8.73 -13.62 1.51
CA ARG A 231 -8.85 -13.64 0.05
C ARG A 231 -7.57 -14.18 -0.61
N PRO A 232 -7.70 -14.82 -1.79
CA PRO A 232 -6.54 -15.25 -2.55
C PRO A 232 -5.73 -14.04 -3.04
N LEU A 233 -4.41 -14.19 -3.05
CA LEU A 233 -3.45 -13.29 -3.69
C LEU A 233 -3.02 -13.91 -5.01
N VAL A 234 -3.02 -13.08 -6.06
CA VAL A 234 -2.46 -13.46 -7.37
C VAL A 234 -0.96 -13.27 -7.31
N VAL A 235 -0.22 -14.37 -7.34
CA VAL A 235 1.23 -14.38 -7.53
C VAL A 235 1.49 -15.07 -8.86
N SER A 236 2.06 -14.35 -9.81
CA SER A 236 2.42 -14.90 -11.11
C SER A 236 3.60 -15.87 -10.96
N ASP A 237 3.35 -17.16 -11.21
CA ASP A 237 4.34 -18.23 -11.10
C ASP A 237 5.14 -18.49 -12.38
N GLU A 238 4.81 -17.80 -13.49
CA GLU A 238 5.52 -17.97 -14.77
C GLU A 238 7.02 -17.75 -14.56
N ILE A 239 7.84 -18.68 -15.02
CA ILE A 239 9.29 -18.51 -14.95
C ILE A 239 9.69 -17.79 -16.22
N VAL A 240 9.91 -16.47 -16.12
CA VAL A 240 10.72 -15.78 -17.13
C VAL A 240 12.18 -16.03 -16.75
N GLU A 241 12.68 -17.21 -17.12
CA GLU A 241 14.12 -17.48 -17.24
C GLU A 241 14.61 -16.73 -18.48
N ARG A 242 14.66 -15.40 -18.39
CA ARG A 242 15.39 -14.59 -19.36
C ARG A 242 16.60 -13.99 -18.68
N ASP A 243 17.73 -14.14 -19.34
CA ASP A 243 18.98 -13.57 -18.91
C ASP A 243 18.91 -12.05 -19.13
N LEU A 244 18.70 -11.30 -18.05
CA LEU A 244 18.68 -9.84 -18.06
C LEU A 244 20.06 -9.27 -18.44
N SER A 245 21.14 -10.06 -18.36
CA SER A 245 22.50 -9.61 -18.70
C SER A 245 22.76 -9.44 -20.19
N MET A 246 21.81 -9.83 -21.05
CA MET A 246 21.97 -9.71 -22.51
C MET A 246 21.84 -8.28 -23.06
N TYR A 247 21.40 -7.33 -22.24
CA TYR A 247 21.21 -5.93 -22.62
C TYR A 247 22.35 -5.06 -22.10
N SER A 248 22.89 -4.20 -22.96
CA SER A 248 23.86 -3.20 -22.52
C SER A 248 23.18 -2.07 -21.75
N GLN A 249 23.93 -1.40 -20.87
CA GLN A 249 23.45 -0.29 -20.05
C GLN A 249 22.77 0.80 -20.89
N ASP A 250 23.30 1.10 -22.08
CA ASP A 250 22.78 2.16 -22.96
C ASP A 250 21.41 1.82 -23.57
N GLN A 251 21.09 0.53 -23.69
CA GLN A 251 19.80 0.05 -24.20
C GLN A 251 18.70 0.06 -23.14
N ILE A 252 19.06 0.08 -21.87
CA ILE A 252 18.12 -0.03 -20.76
C ILE A 252 17.62 1.37 -20.38
N LEU A 253 16.30 1.54 -20.41
CA LEU A 253 15.60 2.71 -19.89
C LEU A 253 15.53 2.67 -18.36
N CYS A 254 15.17 1.52 -17.79
CA CYS A 254 14.98 1.36 -16.35
C CYS A 254 15.49 0.00 -15.90
N LYS A 255 16.19 -0.05 -14.76
CA LYS A 255 16.58 -1.27 -14.05
C LYS A 255 16.20 -1.15 -12.59
N SER A 256 15.67 -2.22 -12.00
CA SER A 256 15.41 -2.27 -10.56
C SER A 256 15.54 -3.68 -10.00
N SER A 257 16.05 -3.76 -8.77
CA SER A 257 16.03 -4.93 -7.88
C SER A 257 14.80 -4.95 -6.94
N ASN A 258 13.84 -4.04 -7.16
CA ASN A 258 12.63 -3.88 -6.39
C ASN A 258 11.45 -3.79 -7.38
N VAL A 259 10.99 -4.94 -7.86
CA VAL A 259 9.91 -5.03 -8.85
C VAL A 259 8.78 -5.94 -8.37
N LEU A 260 7.58 -5.66 -8.86
CA LEU A 260 6.39 -6.48 -8.68
C LEU A 260 5.77 -6.80 -10.03
N GLY A 261 5.15 -7.98 -10.09
CA GLY A 261 4.72 -8.61 -11.33
C GLY A 261 5.76 -9.61 -11.82
N ASN A 262 5.48 -10.20 -12.97
CA ASN A 262 6.36 -11.14 -13.63
C ASN A 262 5.89 -11.28 -15.06
N GLY A 263 6.81 -11.41 -16.00
CA GLY A 263 6.44 -11.60 -17.40
C GLY A 263 7.26 -10.75 -18.36
N LEU A 264 6.76 -10.73 -19.59
CA LEU A 264 7.24 -9.93 -20.69
C LEU A 264 6.08 -9.09 -21.22
N ASN A 265 6.28 -7.78 -21.37
CA ASN A 265 5.35 -6.91 -22.07
C ASN A 265 6.08 -6.18 -23.20
N GLU A 266 5.59 -6.36 -24.44
CA GLU A 266 6.13 -5.78 -25.67
C GLU A 266 5.05 -4.93 -26.41
N GLU A 267 3.99 -4.52 -25.71
CA GLU A 267 2.85 -3.79 -26.29
C GLU A 267 2.88 -2.28 -26.04
N ILE A 268 3.72 -1.81 -25.12
CA ILE A 268 3.70 -0.43 -24.63
C ILE A 268 4.45 0.51 -25.57
N LYS A 269 3.73 1.45 -26.19
CA LYS A 269 4.31 2.53 -27.03
C LYS A 269 4.21 3.92 -26.42
N ASP A 270 3.26 4.11 -25.51
CA ASP A 270 3.01 5.39 -24.87
C ASP A 270 3.72 5.43 -23.50
N ILE A 271 4.36 6.55 -23.20
CA ILE A 271 4.96 6.82 -21.88
C ILE A 271 4.34 8.10 -21.34
N ILE A 272 3.80 8.02 -20.13
CA ILE A 272 3.42 9.19 -19.34
C ILE A 272 4.43 9.33 -18.21
N PHE A 273 5.04 10.50 -18.06
CA PHE A 273 5.95 10.75 -16.95
C PHE A 273 5.78 12.13 -16.33
N VAL A 274 6.01 12.20 -15.03
CA VAL A 274 6.07 13.46 -14.29
C VAL A 274 7.40 14.15 -14.56
N ASP A 275 7.35 15.42 -14.97
CA ASP A 275 8.51 16.25 -15.22
C ASP A 275 9.20 16.64 -13.91
N LYS A 276 10.41 16.14 -13.70
CA LYS A 276 11.17 16.34 -12.46
C LYS A 276 11.51 17.80 -12.20
N GLU A 277 11.71 18.60 -13.23
CA GLU A 277 12.11 20.01 -13.07
C GLU A 277 10.93 20.90 -12.65
N LYS A 278 9.71 20.51 -13.02
CA LYS A 278 8.49 21.27 -12.73
C LYS A 278 7.71 20.73 -11.55
N PHE A 279 8.02 19.52 -11.08
CA PHE A 279 7.26 18.88 -10.03
C PHE A 279 7.41 19.61 -8.69
N GLU A 280 6.28 20.06 -8.16
CA GLU A 280 6.20 20.63 -6.82
C GLU A 280 5.36 19.73 -5.90
N ARG A 281 5.89 19.39 -4.71
CA ARG A 281 5.19 18.54 -3.73
C ARG A 281 3.86 19.14 -3.25
N SER A 282 3.76 20.46 -3.21
CA SER A 282 2.52 21.20 -2.90
C SER A 282 1.44 21.04 -3.98
N LYS A 283 1.83 20.63 -5.20
CA LYS A 283 0.99 20.55 -6.41
C LYS A 283 0.63 19.13 -6.83
N THR A 284 0.74 18.17 -5.91
CA THR A 284 0.48 16.75 -6.19
C THR A 284 -0.96 16.47 -6.61
N LYS A 285 -1.93 17.30 -6.21
CA LYS A 285 -3.33 17.17 -6.67
C LYS A 285 -3.48 17.56 -8.13
N GLU A 286 -2.88 18.68 -8.52
CA GLU A 286 -2.85 19.14 -9.91
C GLU A 286 -2.14 18.11 -10.81
N VAL A 287 -1.04 17.51 -10.34
CA VAL A 287 -0.38 16.39 -11.04
C VAL A 287 -1.33 15.20 -11.21
N ALA A 288 -2.12 14.85 -10.19
CA ALA A 288 -3.10 13.75 -10.28
C ALA A 288 -4.21 14.05 -11.31
N GLU A 289 -4.63 15.31 -11.46
CA GLU A 289 -5.60 15.75 -12.46
C GLU A 289 -5.03 15.59 -13.88
N GLU A 290 -3.79 16.04 -14.13
CA GLU A 290 -3.12 15.87 -15.42
C GLU A 290 -2.92 14.40 -15.81
N LEU A 291 -2.52 13.57 -14.84
CA LEU A 291 -2.44 12.12 -15.04
C LEU A 291 -3.80 11.53 -15.44
N THR A 292 -4.88 12.01 -14.83
CA THR A 292 -6.25 11.55 -15.13
C THR A 292 -6.68 11.95 -16.53
N GLU A 293 -6.34 13.16 -16.99
CA GLU A 293 -6.64 13.63 -18.33
C GLU A 293 -5.98 12.72 -19.39
N LEU A 294 -4.66 12.48 -19.25
CA LEU A 294 -3.92 11.64 -20.19
C LEU A 294 -4.36 10.17 -20.13
N ASN A 295 -4.59 9.63 -18.93
CA ASN A 295 -5.12 8.28 -18.77
C ASN A 295 -6.47 8.13 -19.50
N THR A 296 -7.39 9.08 -19.33
CA THR A 296 -8.70 9.05 -20.00
C THR A 296 -8.54 9.03 -21.53
N LYS A 297 -7.65 9.84 -22.08
CA LYS A 297 -7.36 9.89 -23.53
C LYS A 297 -6.81 8.56 -24.06
N LEU A 298 -5.86 7.96 -23.35
CA LEU A 298 -5.21 6.72 -23.77
C LEU A 298 -6.12 5.49 -23.60
N VAL A 299 -6.87 5.42 -22.50
CA VAL A 299 -7.86 4.35 -22.26
C VAL A 299 -8.94 4.35 -23.34
N ASN A 300 -9.48 5.53 -23.69
CA ASN A 300 -10.47 5.65 -24.78
C ASN A 300 -9.92 5.24 -26.16
N SER A 301 -8.60 5.33 -26.34
CA SER A 301 -7.90 4.92 -27.56
C SER A 301 -7.37 3.48 -27.50
N ALA A 302 -7.65 2.74 -26.42
CA ALA A 302 -7.11 1.40 -26.14
C ALA A 302 -5.58 1.31 -26.23
N LYS A 303 -4.88 2.38 -25.83
CA LYS A 303 -3.42 2.46 -25.84
C LYS A 303 -2.85 2.20 -24.43
N PRO A 304 -2.23 1.04 -24.17
CA PRO A 304 -1.55 0.79 -22.89
C PRO A 304 -0.28 1.64 -22.80
N TYR A 305 0.04 2.09 -21.58
CA TYR A 305 1.19 2.97 -21.38
C TYR A 305 2.08 2.58 -20.19
N LEU A 306 3.31 3.07 -20.22
CA LEU A 306 4.25 3.11 -19.10
C LEU A 306 4.02 4.40 -18.32
N LEU A 307 3.78 4.30 -17.02
CA LEU A 307 3.68 5.46 -16.13
C LEU A 307 4.98 5.63 -15.34
N VAL A 308 5.52 6.84 -15.27
CA VAL A 308 6.71 7.17 -14.48
C VAL A 308 6.42 8.34 -13.56
N VAL A 309 6.59 8.16 -12.26
CA VAL A 309 6.16 9.13 -11.25
C VAL A 309 7.20 9.32 -10.16
N LEU A 310 7.17 10.52 -9.55
CA LEU A 310 8.02 10.88 -8.42
C LEU A 310 7.27 10.66 -7.12
N GLY A 311 7.85 9.88 -6.22
CA GLY A 311 7.25 9.49 -4.95
C GLY A 311 6.18 8.41 -5.08
N ARG A 312 5.41 8.24 -4.01
CA ARG A 312 4.44 7.16 -3.82
C ARG A 312 3.09 7.48 -4.46
N LEU A 313 2.52 6.54 -5.19
CA LEU A 313 1.15 6.61 -5.67
C LEU A 313 0.15 6.16 -4.61
N GLY A 314 -0.95 6.89 -4.55
CA GLY A 314 -2.09 6.57 -3.70
C GLY A 314 -1.92 6.98 -2.24
N THR A 315 -0.99 7.90 -1.95
CA THR A 315 -0.89 8.56 -0.64
C THR A 315 -1.61 9.91 -0.67
N LEU A 316 -2.31 10.24 0.41
CA LEU A 316 -2.89 11.57 0.61
C LEU A 316 -1.89 12.58 1.17
N ASP A 317 -0.69 12.14 1.55
CA ASP A 317 0.39 13.01 2.01
C ASP A 317 1.19 13.57 0.82
N PRO A 318 1.09 14.88 0.53
CA PRO A 318 1.79 15.51 -0.60
C PRO A 318 3.32 15.42 -0.51
N TRP A 319 3.86 15.23 0.70
CA TRP A 319 5.30 15.08 0.91
C TRP A 319 5.81 13.68 0.60
N LEU A 320 4.92 12.69 0.55
CA LEU A 320 5.24 11.30 0.23
C LEU A 320 4.99 10.95 -1.24
N GLY A 321 4.08 11.65 -1.93
CA GLY A 321 3.77 11.37 -3.32
C GLY A 321 2.45 11.93 -3.83
N ILE A 322 1.88 11.25 -4.82
CA ILE A 322 0.77 11.75 -5.63
C ILE A 322 -0.54 11.02 -5.23
N PRO A 323 -1.62 11.77 -4.90
CA PRO A 323 -2.90 11.21 -4.43
C PRO A 323 -3.75 10.66 -5.58
N VAL A 324 -3.23 9.71 -6.35
CA VAL A 324 -4.00 9.01 -7.38
C VAL A 324 -4.83 7.87 -6.78
N GLN A 325 -6.06 7.74 -7.26
CA GLN A 325 -6.87 6.53 -7.14
C GLN A 325 -6.64 5.64 -8.36
N TRP A 326 -7.06 4.37 -8.27
CA TRP A 326 -6.91 3.43 -9.36
C TRP A 326 -7.51 3.92 -10.70
N GLY A 327 -8.67 4.56 -10.66
CA GLY A 327 -9.33 5.10 -11.85
C GLY A 327 -8.51 6.17 -12.59
N ASN A 328 -7.65 6.90 -11.87
CA ASN A 328 -6.82 7.96 -12.45
C ASN A 328 -5.69 7.43 -13.35
N ILE A 329 -5.25 6.19 -13.15
CA ILE A 329 -4.08 5.61 -13.85
C ILE A 329 -4.35 4.20 -14.38
N CYS A 330 -5.62 3.84 -14.54
CA CYS A 330 -6.01 2.45 -14.77
C CYS A 330 -5.46 1.86 -16.07
N GLY A 331 -5.16 2.69 -17.09
CA GLY A 331 -4.61 2.26 -18.38
C GLY A 331 -3.13 1.88 -18.34
N ALA A 332 -2.41 2.17 -17.24
CA ALA A 332 -1.01 1.82 -17.11
C ALA A 332 -0.83 0.29 -17.09
N LYS A 333 0.11 -0.23 -17.90
CA LYS A 333 0.52 -1.65 -17.89
C LYS A 333 1.88 -1.89 -17.26
N ALA A 334 2.68 -0.83 -17.15
CA ALA A 334 3.86 -0.78 -16.34
C ALA A 334 3.92 0.56 -15.59
N ILE A 335 4.42 0.55 -14.36
CA ILE A 335 4.59 1.74 -13.52
C ILE A 335 6.01 1.76 -12.98
N ILE A 336 6.66 2.91 -13.00
CA ILE A 336 7.92 3.20 -12.32
C ILE A 336 7.65 4.29 -11.28
N GLU A 337 7.84 3.97 -10.01
CA GLU A 337 7.98 4.96 -8.94
C GLU A 337 9.44 5.24 -8.69
N THR A 338 9.81 6.51 -8.60
CA THR A 338 11.17 6.92 -8.24
C THR A 338 11.18 7.70 -6.94
N ASP A 339 12.32 7.68 -6.26
CA ASP A 339 12.55 8.56 -5.11
C ASP A 339 12.49 10.05 -5.49
N PHE A 340 12.32 10.89 -4.47
CA PHE A 340 12.64 12.31 -4.59
C PHE A 340 14.15 12.52 -4.44
N GLU A 341 14.67 13.67 -4.87
CA GLU A 341 16.11 13.97 -4.76
C GLU A 341 16.62 13.92 -3.30
N ASP A 342 15.77 14.28 -2.36
CA ASP A 342 16.06 14.43 -0.93
C ASP A 342 15.46 13.31 -0.06
N MET A 343 14.66 12.40 -0.61
CA MET A 343 13.91 11.42 0.18
C MET A 343 13.69 10.10 -0.53
N VAL A 344 14.01 9.01 0.16
CA VAL A 344 13.67 7.64 -0.23
C VAL A 344 12.23 7.34 0.16
N VAL A 345 11.43 6.84 -0.78
CA VAL A 345 10.00 6.61 -0.57
C VAL A 345 9.70 5.12 -0.55
N GLU A 346 9.09 4.61 0.54
CA GLU A 346 8.74 3.19 0.63
C GLU A 346 7.60 2.83 -0.35
N PRO A 347 7.66 1.67 -1.01
CA PRO A 347 6.63 1.23 -1.94
C PRO A 347 5.28 1.00 -1.23
N SER A 348 4.18 1.13 -1.99
CA SER A 348 2.78 1.03 -1.56
C SER A 348 2.31 -0.36 -1.08
N GLN A 349 3.09 -1.06 -0.24
CA GLN A 349 2.71 -2.34 0.36
C GLN A 349 1.71 -2.14 1.49
N GLY A 350 0.42 -2.41 1.23
CA GLY A 350 -0.63 -2.30 2.25
C GLY A 350 -2.00 -1.90 1.73
N SER A 351 -2.07 -1.10 0.66
CA SER A 351 -3.29 -0.46 0.22
C SER A 351 -4.12 -1.29 -0.77
N HIS A 352 -5.40 -0.92 -0.97
CA HIS A 352 -6.21 -1.44 -2.07
C HIS A 352 -5.56 -1.22 -3.44
N PHE A 353 -4.78 -0.14 -3.59
CA PHE A 353 -3.98 0.11 -4.78
C PHE A 353 -3.05 -1.07 -5.10
N PHE A 354 -2.37 -1.63 -4.10
CA PHE A 354 -1.51 -2.80 -4.25
C PHE A 354 -2.26 -4.05 -4.75
N GLN A 355 -3.50 -4.22 -4.28
CA GLN A 355 -4.35 -5.32 -4.70
C GLN A 355 -4.71 -5.20 -6.18
N ASN A 356 -4.96 -3.99 -6.67
CA ASN A 356 -5.24 -3.75 -8.09
C ASN A 356 -4.00 -4.01 -8.95
N LEU A 357 -2.81 -3.57 -8.53
CA LEU A 357 -1.56 -3.86 -9.25
C LEU A 357 -1.38 -5.36 -9.49
N THR A 358 -1.59 -6.17 -8.44
CA THR A 358 -1.46 -7.63 -8.52
C THR A 358 -2.59 -8.28 -9.33
N SER A 359 -3.83 -7.82 -9.17
CA SER A 359 -5.00 -8.39 -9.84
C SER A 359 -4.99 -8.13 -11.35
N PHE A 360 -4.56 -6.95 -11.77
CA PHE A 360 -4.47 -6.56 -13.19
C PHE A 360 -3.12 -6.89 -13.82
N GLN A 361 -2.24 -7.59 -13.09
CA GLN A 361 -0.90 -7.98 -13.53
C GLN A 361 -0.07 -6.79 -14.03
N ILE A 362 -0.19 -5.65 -13.35
CA ILE A 362 0.60 -4.46 -13.65
C ILE A 362 2.03 -4.72 -13.21
N ILE A 363 2.96 -4.46 -14.12
CA ILE A 363 4.37 -4.52 -13.80
C ILE A 363 4.74 -3.24 -13.06
N TYR A 364 5.38 -3.35 -11.89
CA TYR A 364 5.65 -2.21 -11.04
C TYR A 364 7.12 -2.19 -10.63
N PHE A 365 7.79 -1.08 -10.89
CA PHE A 365 9.20 -0.85 -10.56
C PHE A 365 9.28 0.21 -9.48
N THR A 366 10.06 -0.05 -8.44
CA THR A 366 10.49 0.96 -7.48
C THR A 366 11.96 1.24 -7.71
N VAL A 367 12.30 2.48 -8.06
CA VAL A 367 13.66 2.88 -8.41
C VAL A 367 14.22 3.80 -7.33
N HIS A 368 15.27 3.32 -6.66
CA HIS A 368 15.92 4.08 -5.61
C HIS A 368 17.27 4.61 -6.06
N SER A 369 17.51 5.90 -5.84
CA SER A 369 18.74 6.58 -6.29
C SER A 369 20.00 6.09 -5.58
N ASN A 370 19.85 5.49 -4.40
CA ASN A 370 20.95 4.99 -3.57
C ASN A 370 21.26 3.49 -3.76
N VAL A 371 20.51 2.77 -4.62
CA VAL A 371 20.72 1.35 -4.89
C VAL A 371 21.58 1.18 -6.13
N LYS A 372 22.74 0.51 -5.98
CA LYS A 372 23.77 0.36 -7.02
C LYS A 372 23.28 -0.28 -8.34
N ASP A 373 22.20 -1.07 -8.28
CA ASP A 373 21.58 -1.76 -9.42
C ASP A 373 20.15 -1.26 -9.74
N SER A 374 19.84 -0.02 -9.36
CA SER A 374 18.58 0.62 -9.67
C SER A 374 18.80 1.98 -10.34
N TYR A 375 18.26 2.17 -11.54
CA TYR A 375 18.33 3.46 -12.22
C TYR A 375 17.20 3.62 -13.25
N LEU A 376 16.91 4.88 -13.57
CA LEU A 376 16.03 5.30 -14.65
C LEU A 376 16.76 6.35 -15.48
N ASP A 377 16.81 6.16 -16.80
CA ASP A 377 17.39 7.11 -17.74
C ASP A 377 16.41 8.27 -18.02
N TYR A 378 16.32 9.19 -17.05
CA TYR A 378 15.51 10.41 -17.16
C TYR A 378 15.99 11.33 -18.28
N ASP A 379 17.29 11.34 -18.58
CA ASP A 379 17.86 12.14 -19.67
C ASP A 379 17.37 11.68 -21.04
N TRP A 380 17.19 10.37 -21.21
CA TRP A 380 16.58 9.84 -22.42
C TRP A 380 15.11 10.25 -22.53
N LEU A 381 14.34 10.19 -21.43
CA LEU A 381 12.93 10.62 -21.40
C LEU A 381 12.78 12.10 -21.73
N SER A 382 13.61 12.96 -21.15
CA SER A 382 13.51 14.42 -21.33
C SER A 382 13.87 14.89 -22.75
N LYS A 383 14.68 14.12 -23.48
CA LYS A 383 15.09 14.39 -24.87
C LYS A 383 14.06 13.94 -25.92
N GLN A 384 13.09 13.11 -25.55
CA GLN A 384 12.07 12.66 -26.51
C GLN A 384 11.10 13.79 -26.88
N LYS A 385 10.54 13.72 -28.09
CA LYS A 385 9.44 14.59 -28.47
C LYS A 385 8.19 14.21 -27.68
N ALA A 386 7.70 15.12 -26.84
CA ALA A 386 6.57 14.86 -25.94
C ALA A 386 5.49 15.95 -26.04
N GLN A 387 4.22 15.56 -25.91
CA GLN A 387 3.15 16.49 -25.54
C GLN A 387 3.36 16.86 -24.07
N SER A 388 3.52 18.14 -23.77
CA SER A 388 3.73 18.63 -22.40
C SER A 388 2.46 19.31 -21.87
N LEU A 389 2.07 18.93 -20.65
CA LEU A 389 1.16 19.69 -19.79
C LEU A 389 2.00 20.58 -18.84
N GLU A 390 1.43 21.01 -17.71
CA GLU A 390 2.16 21.81 -16.72
C GLU A 390 3.21 20.96 -16.00
N PHE A 391 2.83 19.79 -15.48
CA PHE A 391 3.69 18.92 -14.68
C PHE A 391 3.99 17.56 -15.33
N VAL A 392 3.15 17.11 -16.27
CA VAL A 392 3.22 15.78 -16.88
C VAL A 392 3.53 15.87 -18.38
N LYS A 393 4.30 14.90 -18.87
CA LYS A 393 4.65 14.76 -20.29
C LYS A 393 4.17 13.40 -20.83
N HIS A 394 3.73 13.39 -22.08
CA HIS A 394 3.33 12.19 -22.84
C HIS A 394 4.21 12.01 -24.07
N ILE A 395 4.89 10.87 -24.17
CA ILE A 395 5.69 10.44 -25.32
C ILE A 395 4.94 9.32 -26.04
N GLU A 396 4.87 9.41 -27.37
CA GLU A 396 4.41 8.32 -28.24
C GLU A 396 5.62 7.81 -29.05
N LEU A 397 5.96 6.53 -28.87
CA LEU A 397 7.09 5.87 -29.52
C LEU A 397 6.66 5.19 -30.82
N GLU A 398 7.57 5.09 -31.79
CA GLU A 398 7.34 4.35 -33.04
C GLU A 398 7.28 2.83 -32.79
N ASN A 399 8.25 2.33 -32.04
CA ASN A 399 8.39 0.93 -31.64
C ASN A 399 8.06 0.76 -30.13
N PRO A 400 7.50 -0.39 -29.72
CA PRO A 400 7.16 -0.61 -28.32
C PRO A 400 8.39 -0.82 -27.46
N LEU A 401 8.27 -0.43 -26.18
CA LEU A 401 9.21 -0.80 -25.13
C LEU A 401 9.13 -2.30 -24.85
N LYS A 402 10.23 -2.84 -24.34
CA LYS A 402 10.29 -4.21 -23.84
C LYS A 402 10.46 -4.22 -22.33
N VAL A 403 9.40 -4.58 -21.62
CA VAL A 403 9.37 -4.69 -20.16
C VAL A 403 9.57 -6.16 -19.77
N ILE A 404 10.61 -6.46 -19.01
CA ILE A 404 10.96 -7.81 -18.59
C ILE A 404 11.08 -7.85 -17.07
N VAL A 405 10.32 -8.71 -16.41
CA VAL A 405 10.34 -8.83 -14.95
C VAL A 405 10.41 -10.29 -14.50
N ASN A 406 11.34 -10.54 -13.58
CA ASN A 406 11.49 -11.77 -12.83
C ASN A 406 11.08 -11.53 -11.37
N GLY A 407 9.82 -11.81 -11.05
CA GLY A 407 9.25 -11.60 -9.71
C GLY A 407 9.79 -12.56 -8.64
N LYS A 408 10.53 -13.62 -9.01
CA LYS A 408 11.18 -14.52 -8.05
C LYS A 408 12.53 -13.98 -7.57
N LYS A 409 13.26 -13.31 -8.46
CA LYS A 409 14.52 -12.63 -8.14
C LYS A 409 14.32 -11.18 -7.70
N ASN A 410 13.10 -10.66 -7.83
CA ASN A 410 12.78 -9.23 -7.69
C ASN A 410 13.63 -8.36 -8.63
N GLU A 411 13.92 -8.85 -9.83
CA GLU A 411 14.72 -8.10 -10.81
C GLU A 411 13.90 -7.80 -12.06
N GLY A 412 14.03 -6.59 -12.59
CA GLY A 412 13.39 -6.22 -13.85
C GLY A 412 14.17 -5.17 -14.61
N ILE A 413 13.95 -5.15 -15.93
CA ILE A 413 14.44 -4.13 -16.84
C ILE A 413 13.35 -3.66 -17.79
N ILE A 414 13.45 -2.41 -18.22
CA ILE A 414 12.72 -1.86 -19.36
C ILE A 414 13.76 -1.45 -20.39
N VAL A 415 13.64 -1.99 -21.60
CA VAL A 415 14.56 -1.74 -22.72
C VAL A 415 13.92 -0.73 -23.65
N LYS A 416 14.74 0.22 -24.12
CA LYS A 416 14.39 1.22 -25.13
C LYS A 416 13.98 0.54 -26.45
N PRO A 417 13.20 1.23 -27.30
CA PRO A 417 12.70 0.66 -28.56
C PRO A 417 13.78 0.35 -29.61
#